data_AF-A0A662TRW6-F1
#
_entry.id   AF-A0A662TRW6-F1
#
_cell.length_a   1.000
_cell.length_b   1.000
_cell.length_c   1.000
_cell.angle_alpha   90.00
_cell.angle_beta   90.00
_cell.angle_gamma   90.00
#
_symmetry.space_group_name_H-M   'P 1'
#
loop_
_entity.id
_entity.type
_entity.pdbx_description
1 polymer ?
#
loop_
_entity_poly.entity_id
_entity_poly.type
_entity_poly.pdbx_seq_one_letter_code
_entity_poly.pdbx_strand_id
1 'polypeptide(L)'
;MRMFSNRKGFTLIELLIVLAILGILVGIVAMSVGGLTTRAKSTGMDAEKEIVQTAIDTYNTQDVAVDGASALSAQSSWTKVGPNTSGFGTYLKRTSKYYYQWAAGGANLQVDEDGA
;
A
#
# COMPACT_ATOMS: atom_id res chain seq x y z
N MET A 1 -22.68 -59.57 19.70
CA MET A 1 -22.26 -58.34 20.40
C MET A 1 -22.86 -57.15 19.65
N ARG A 2 -23.97 -56.57 20.13
CA ARG A 2 -24.63 -55.42 19.47
C ARG A 2 -24.19 -54.14 20.18
N MET A 3 -23.40 -53.31 19.48
CA MET A 3 -23.08 -51.96 19.93
C MET A 3 -24.33 -51.08 19.76
N PHE A 4 -24.87 -50.56 20.85
CA PHE A 4 -25.86 -49.49 20.79
C PHE A 4 -25.13 -48.17 20.52
N SER A 5 -25.12 -47.75 19.26
CA SER A 5 -24.62 -46.42 18.88
C SER A 5 -25.58 -45.35 19.41
N ASN A 6 -25.16 -44.67 20.47
CA ASN A 6 -25.90 -43.60 21.12
C ASN A 6 -25.93 -42.35 20.22
N ARG A 7 -26.86 -42.29 19.27
CA ARG A 7 -27.05 -41.10 18.42
C ARG A 7 -27.75 -40.01 19.23
N LYS A 8 -26.96 -39.22 19.97
CA LYS A 8 -27.43 -37.93 20.51
C LYS A 8 -27.64 -36.97 19.34
N GLY A 9 -28.90 -36.65 19.05
CA GLY A 9 -29.27 -35.60 18.11
C GLY A 9 -29.06 -34.22 18.73
N PHE A 10 -28.54 -33.27 17.95
CA PHE A 10 -28.49 -31.86 18.34
C PHE A 10 -29.92 -31.34 18.54
N THR A 11 -30.16 -30.58 19.60
CA THR A 11 -31.44 -29.90 19.81
C THR A 11 -31.53 -28.67 18.91
N LEU A 12 -32.75 -28.32 18.51
CA LEU A 12 -33.00 -27.12 17.70
C LEU A 12 -32.61 -25.83 18.44
N ILE A 13 -32.76 -25.83 19.77
CA ILE A 13 -32.38 -24.68 20.60
C ILE A 13 -30.85 -24.48 20.62
N GLU A 14 -30.06 -25.56 20.62
CA GLU A 14 -28.60 -25.48 20.54
C GLU A 14 -28.15 -24.86 19.22
N LEU A 15 -28.76 -25.24 18.09
CA LEU A 15 -28.43 -24.64 16.80
C LEU A 15 -28.86 -23.16 16.73
N LEU A 16 -30.01 -22.82 17.32
CA LEU A 16 -30.54 -21.46 17.33
C LEU A 16 -29.63 -20.49 18.11
N ILE A 17 -29.17 -20.89 19.29
CA ILE A 17 -28.27 -20.06 20.11
C ILE A 17 -26.93 -19.87 19.40
N VAL A 18 -26.41 -20.89 18.72
CA VAL A 18 -25.16 -20.80 17.95
C VAL A 18 -25.29 -19.79 16.82
N LEU A 19 -26.35 -19.85 16.02
CA LEU A 19 -26.57 -18.87 14.95
C LEU A 19 -26.79 -17.45 15.49
N ALA A 20 -27.45 -17.31 16.63
CA ALA A 20 -27.61 -16.01 17.30
C ALA A 20 -26.24 -15.42 17.69
N ILE A 21 -25.36 -16.21 18.31
CA ILE A 21 -24.00 -15.76 18.68
C ILE A 21 -23.17 -15.48 17.42
N LEU A 22 -23.22 -16.35 16.40
CA LEU A 22 -22.50 -16.15 15.13
C LEU A 22 -22.95 -14.87 14.42
N GLY A 23 -24.25 -14.55 14.42
CA GLY A 23 -24.77 -13.32 13.85
C GLY A 23 -24.20 -12.06 14.51
N ILE A 24 -24.11 -12.04 15.84
CA ILE A 24 -23.50 -10.93 16.60
C ILE A 24 -22.00 -10.83 16.29
N LEU A 25 -21.28 -11.96 16.30
CA LEU A 25 -19.84 -11.98 16.06
C LEU A 25 -19.49 -11.48 14.64
N VAL A 26 -20.24 -11.90 13.62
CA VAL A 26 -20.01 -11.46 12.23
C VAL A 26 -20.19 -9.94 12.10
N GLY A 27 -21.20 -9.36 12.75
CA GLY A 27 -21.43 -7.91 12.73
C GLY A 27 -20.26 -7.11 13.29
N ILE A 28 -19.70 -7.53 14.44
CA ILE A 28 -18.56 -6.84 15.08
C ILE A 28 -17.30 -6.97 14.23
N VAL A 29 -17.01 -8.19 13.73
CA VAL A 29 -15.81 -8.46 12.93
C VAL A 29 -15.82 -7.68 11.61
N ALA A 30 -16.97 -7.59 10.94
CA ALA A 30 -17.11 -6.85 9.68
C ALA A 30 -16.69 -5.37 9.82
N MET A 31 -17.08 -4.71 10.91
CA MET A 31 -16.68 -3.32 11.17
C MET A 31 -15.17 -3.18 11.48
N SER A 32 -14.56 -4.20 12.09
CA SER A 32 -13.14 -4.16 12.46
C SER A 32 -12.17 -4.29 11.26
N VAL A 33 -12.57 -5.00 10.20
CA VAL A 33 -11.69 -5.29 9.05
C VAL A 33 -11.77 -4.24 7.94
N GLY A 34 -12.85 -3.45 7.87
CA GLY A 34 -13.09 -2.52 6.77
C GLY A 34 -12.01 -1.44 6.59
N GLY A 35 -11.37 -0.98 7.66
CA GLY A 35 -10.36 0.09 7.62
C GLY A 35 -8.91 -0.39 7.43
N LEU A 36 -8.63 -1.69 7.59
CA LEU A 36 -7.26 -2.21 7.59
C LEU A 36 -6.59 -2.07 6.22
N THR A 37 -7.32 -2.36 5.15
CA THR A 37 -6.81 -2.27 3.78
C THR A 37 -6.42 -0.84 3.41
N THR A 38 -7.27 0.15 3.71
CA THR A 38 -6.98 1.57 3.43
C THR A 38 -5.76 2.04 4.20
N ARG A 39 -5.62 1.64 5.48
CA ARG A 39 -4.45 2.01 6.28
C ARG A 39 -3.17 1.37 5.77
N ALA A 40 -3.20 0.08 5.44
CA ALA A 40 -2.06 -0.62 4.84
C ALA A 40 -1.64 0.02 3.50
N LYS A 41 -2.60 0.45 2.69
CA LYS A 41 -2.34 1.17 1.44
C LYS A 41 -1.66 2.52 1.68
N SER A 42 -2.20 3.35 2.58
CA SER A 42 -1.62 4.67 2.91
C SER A 42 -0.20 4.52 3.46
N THR A 43 0.02 3.60 4.41
CA THR A 43 1.37 3.32 4.93
C THR A 43 2.33 2.83 3.84
N GLY A 44 1.85 1.99 2.92
CA GLY A 44 2.65 1.54 1.78
C GLY A 44 3.01 2.67 0.81
N MET A 45 2.09 3.62 0.60
CA MET A 45 2.30 4.79 -0.23
C MET A 45 3.31 5.75 0.38
N ASP A 46 3.21 6.02 1.69
CA ASP A 46 4.15 6.87 2.42
C ASP A 46 5.57 6.27 2.40
N ALA A 47 5.70 4.96 2.60
CA ALA A 47 6.98 4.26 2.53
C ALA A 47 7.59 4.30 1.12
N GLU A 48 6.79 4.11 0.07
CA GLU A 48 7.30 4.23 -1.31
C GLU A 48 7.72 5.67 -1.63
N LYS A 49 6.95 6.66 -1.16
CA LYS A 49 7.29 8.07 -1.31
C LYS A 49 8.64 8.43 -0.68
N GLU A 50 8.93 7.90 0.51
CA GLU A 50 10.22 8.11 1.19
C GLU A 50 11.40 7.53 0.38
N ILE A 51 11.20 6.37 -0.23
CA ILE A 51 12.19 5.75 -1.13
C ILE A 51 12.44 6.66 -2.35
N VAL A 52 11.37 7.21 -2.95
CA VAL A 52 11.49 8.13 -4.10
C VAL A 52 12.17 9.44 -3.69
N GLN A 53 11.83 10.00 -2.53
CA GLN A 53 12.47 11.22 -2.01
C GLN A 53 13.97 10.98 -1.80
N THR A 54 14.35 9.87 -1.19
CA THR A 54 15.75 9.50 -0.98
C THR A 54 16.50 9.39 -2.30
N ALA A 55 15.87 8.81 -3.33
CA ALA A 55 16.46 8.72 -4.66
C ALA A 55 16.68 10.11 -5.30
N ILE A 56 15.72 11.03 -5.15
CA ILE A 56 15.85 12.42 -5.61
C ILE A 56 17.01 13.12 -4.88
N ASP A 57 17.08 13.02 -3.55
CA ASP A 57 18.12 13.66 -2.75
C ASP A 57 19.51 13.11 -3.09
N THR A 58 19.58 11.80 -3.35
CA THR A 58 20.80 11.13 -3.80
C THR A 58 21.26 11.66 -5.16
N TYR A 59 20.34 11.80 -6.11
CA TYR A 59 20.63 12.35 -7.44
C TYR A 59 21.08 13.82 -7.38
N ASN A 60 20.38 14.63 -6.58
CA ASN A 60 20.74 16.03 -6.40
C ASN A 60 22.13 16.19 -5.77
N THR A 61 22.55 15.26 -4.91
CA THR A 61 23.86 15.31 -4.24
C THR A 61 24.98 14.73 -5.11
N GLN A 62 24.82 13.51 -5.62
CA GLN A 62 25.88 12.83 -6.36
C GLN A 62 25.94 13.35 -7.79
N ASP A 63 24.87 13.17 -8.56
CA ASP A 63 24.93 13.49 -9.99
C ASP A 63 24.96 15.00 -10.24
N VAL A 64 24.10 15.79 -9.57
CA VAL A 64 23.99 17.23 -9.85
C VAL A 64 25.12 18.01 -9.18
N ALA A 65 25.30 17.87 -7.86
CA ALA A 65 26.24 18.71 -7.12
C ALA A 65 27.71 18.25 -7.26
N VAL A 66 27.99 16.95 -7.34
CA VAL A 66 29.37 16.43 -7.45
C VAL A 66 29.77 16.24 -8.91
N ASP A 67 28.94 15.57 -9.71
CA ASP A 67 29.29 15.20 -11.09
C ASP A 67 28.87 16.25 -12.15
N GLY A 68 28.13 17.29 -11.74
CA GLY A 68 27.73 18.40 -12.63
C GLY A 68 26.63 18.03 -13.63
N ALA A 69 25.84 17.00 -13.35
CA ALA A 69 24.68 16.64 -14.15
C ALA A 69 23.59 17.73 -14.11
N SER A 70 22.71 17.74 -15.11
CA SER A 70 21.57 18.64 -15.16
C SER A 70 20.60 18.39 -14.01
N ALA A 71 20.10 19.45 -13.37
CA ALA A 71 19.04 19.35 -12.38
C ALA A 71 17.76 18.74 -12.98
N LEU A 72 16.96 18.08 -12.13
CA LEU A 72 15.68 17.51 -12.53
C LEU A 72 14.73 18.59 -13.05
N SER A 73 14.18 18.39 -14.25
CA SER A 73 13.05 19.20 -14.73
C SER A 73 11.80 18.90 -13.90
N ALA A 74 10.90 19.88 -13.79
CA ALA A 74 9.59 19.63 -13.21
C ALA A 74 8.85 18.54 -14.00
N GLN A 75 8.15 17.66 -13.28
CA GLN A 75 7.23 16.70 -13.84
C GLN A 75 5.83 17.07 -13.35
N SER A 76 5.04 17.69 -14.22
CA SER A 76 3.68 18.15 -13.92
C SER A 76 2.61 17.11 -14.23
N SER A 77 2.97 16.05 -14.96
CA SER A 77 2.06 14.95 -15.27
C SER A 77 2.34 13.77 -14.34
N TRP A 78 1.27 13.20 -13.77
CA TRP A 78 1.36 11.99 -12.97
C TRP A 78 2.05 10.86 -13.75
N THR A 79 3.18 10.41 -13.23
CA THR A 79 3.96 9.34 -13.86
C THR A 79 4.44 8.31 -12.86
N LYS A 80 4.60 7.07 -13.29
CA LYS A 80 5.29 6.06 -12.49
C LYS A 80 6.79 6.26 -12.63
N VAL A 81 7.48 6.24 -11.51
CA VAL A 81 8.94 6.41 -11.45
C VAL A 81 9.59 5.05 -11.25
N GLY A 82 10.73 4.84 -11.86
CA GLY A 82 11.42 3.56 -11.82
C GLY A 82 12.79 3.64 -12.48
N PRO A 83 13.46 2.50 -12.62
CA PRO A 83 14.71 2.41 -13.34
C PRO A 83 14.58 3.07 -14.72
N ASN A 84 15.47 4.01 -15.03
CA ASN A 84 15.54 4.70 -16.33
C ASN A 84 14.38 5.64 -16.70
N THR A 85 13.55 6.04 -15.75
CA THR A 85 12.41 6.97 -16.02
C THR A 85 12.75 8.44 -15.82
N SER A 86 13.79 8.73 -15.04
CA SER A 86 14.25 10.07 -14.64
C SER A 86 15.73 9.99 -14.28
N GLY A 87 16.39 11.13 -14.05
CA GLY A 87 17.78 11.16 -13.57
C GLY A 87 17.97 10.36 -12.27
N PHE A 88 17.06 10.54 -11.31
CA PHE A 88 17.08 9.78 -10.05
C PHE A 88 16.63 8.32 -10.17
N GLY A 89 16.06 7.93 -11.33
CA GLY A 89 15.58 6.57 -11.57
C GLY A 89 16.66 5.50 -11.43
N THR A 90 17.93 5.87 -11.63
CA THR A 90 19.10 5.00 -11.39
C THR A 90 19.20 4.49 -9.96
N TYR A 91 18.67 5.25 -8.99
CA TYR A 91 18.65 4.87 -7.57
C TYR A 91 17.42 4.07 -7.16
N LEU A 92 16.49 3.82 -8.09
CA LEU A 92 15.31 3.00 -7.86
C LEU A 92 15.54 1.57 -8.34
N LYS A 93 15.21 0.59 -7.49
CA LYS A 93 15.34 -0.84 -7.82
C LYS A 93 14.16 -1.41 -8.60
N ARG A 94 13.02 -0.72 -8.59
CA ARG A 94 11.77 -1.16 -9.21
C ARG A 94 10.94 0.04 -9.63
N THR A 95 10.02 -0.17 -10.56
CA THR A 95 9.00 0.82 -10.89
C THR A 95 8.02 0.94 -9.74
N SER A 96 7.65 2.17 -9.42
CA SER A 96 6.74 2.56 -8.37
C SER A 96 5.34 2.02 -8.65
N LYS A 97 4.62 1.68 -7.58
CA LYS A 97 3.22 1.32 -7.67
C LYS A 97 2.36 2.56 -7.95
N TYR A 98 2.67 3.64 -7.23
CA TYR A 98 1.95 4.90 -7.24
C TYR A 98 2.50 5.86 -8.30
N TYR A 99 1.74 6.90 -8.61
CA TYR A 99 2.12 7.97 -9.52
C TYR A 99 2.73 9.13 -8.76
N TYR A 100 3.69 9.80 -9.38
CA TYR A 100 4.42 10.91 -8.78
C TYR A 100 4.47 12.10 -9.70
N GLN A 101 4.46 13.28 -9.09
CA GLN A 101 4.77 14.56 -9.71
C GLN A 101 5.71 15.35 -8.81
N TRP A 102 6.51 16.22 -9.40
CA TRP A 102 7.50 17.03 -8.68
C TRP A 102 7.78 18.35 -9.41
N ALA A 103 8.12 19.38 -8.65
CA ALA A 103 8.63 20.64 -9.19
C ALA A 103 10.11 20.53 -9.55
N ALA A 104 10.66 21.55 -10.21
CA ALA A 104 12.07 21.57 -10.62
C ALA A 104 13.02 21.26 -9.44
N GLY A 105 14.08 20.51 -9.71
CA GLY A 105 14.99 19.98 -8.69
C GLY A 105 14.42 18.84 -7.85
N GLY A 106 13.24 18.31 -8.21
CA GLY A 106 12.57 17.26 -7.42
C GLY A 106 11.85 17.79 -6.17
N ALA A 107 11.64 19.10 -6.08
CA ALA A 107 10.94 19.72 -4.95
C ALA A 107 9.44 19.39 -4.95
N ASN A 108 8.79 19.51 -3.79
CA ASN A 108 7.35 19.30 -3.62
C ASN A 108 6.88 17.95 -4.21
N LEU A 109 7.56 16.86 -3.84
CA LEU A 109 7.18 15.52 -4.28
C LEU A 109 5.77 15.17 -3.80
N GLN A 110 4.91 14.88 -4.75
CA GLN A 110 3.53 14.46 -4.53
C GLN A 110 3.33 13.05 -5.08
N VAL A 111 2.41 12.31 -4.44
CA VAL A 111 2.08 10.93 -4.76
C VAL A 111 0.57 10.78 -4.89
N ASP A 112 0.13 10.00 -5.86
CA ASP A 112 -1.28 9.68 -6.08
C ASP A 112 -1.46 8.21 -6.47
N GLU A 113 -2.63 7.65 -6.14
CA GLU A 113 -2.94 6.24 -6.41
C GLU A 113 -3.39 5.94 -7.83
N ASP A 114 -4.16 6.84 -8.43
CA ASP A 114 -4.86 6.60 -9.69
C ASP A 114 -4.32 7.47 -10.84
N GLY A 115 -3.43 8.41 -10.54
CA GLY A 115 -2.75 9.27 -11.52
C GLY A 115 -3.67 10.29 -12.18
N ALA A 116 -4.69 10.76 -11.45
CA ALA A 116 -5.73 11.69 -11.92
C ALA A 116 -5.39 13.15 -11.64
#